data_AF-A0A956WZG1-F1
#
_entry.id   AF-A0A956WZG1-F1
#
_cell.length_a   1.000
_cell.length_b   1.000
_cell.length_c   1.000
_cell.angle_alpha   90.00
_cell.angle_beta   90.00
_cell.angle_gamma   90.00
#
_symmetry.space_group_name_H-M   'P 1'
#
loop_
_entity.id
_entity.type
_entity.pdbx_description
1 polymer ?
#
loop_
_entity_poly.entity_id
_entity_poly.type
_entity_poly.pdbx_seq_one_letter_code
_entity_poly.pdbx_strand_id
1 'polypeptide(L)'
;QGCRDTPAAHRQDRRQPGRRTVIPRAPGTYLLLVALAEPAELPIGRTRRMQFDAGLYCYAGSALGPGGLAARLGRYASGQGRHHWHIDYLLPHATLLGALVVEDTRRLECRWAGWVDDRAQACVAGFGSSDCGCRGHLFRIGLAQDSNLFIASAELDLHARWISLEQKPGSVVNRCE
;
A
#
# COMPACT_ATOMS: atom_id res chain seq x y z
N GLN A 1 -1.93 -19.71 62.10
CA GLN A 1 -1.11 -18.92 61.14
C GLN A 1 -0.49 -19.90 60.16
N GLY A 2 -0.68 -19.91 58.84
CA GLY A 2 -1.10 -18.86 57.92
C GLY A 2 -0.12 -18.80 56.74
N CYS A 3 0.07 -19.90 55.99
CA CYS A 3 0.79 -19.88 54.72
C CYS A 3 -0.24 -19.95 53.58
N ARG A 4 -0.52 -18.80 52.99
CA ARG A 4 -1.24 -18.67 51.72
C ARG A 4 -0.17 -18.46 50.66
N ASP A 5 0.13 -19.51 49.91
CA ASP A 5 0.94 -19.39 48.70
C ASP A 5 0.05 -19.52 47.46
N THR A 6 0.31 -18.57 46.58
CA THR A 6 -0.49 -18.02 45.48
C THR A 6 -0.79 -19.04 44.37
N PRO A 7 -2.00 -19.07 43.78
CA PRO A 7 -2.19 -19.79 42.53
C PRO A 7 -1.53 -19.01 41.39
N ALA A 8 -0.64 -19.71 40.68
CA ALA A 8 0.03 -19.23 39.48
C ALA A 8 -0.99 -18.62 38.50
N ALA A 9 -0.78 -17.33 38.21
CA ALA A 9 -1.58 -16.58 37.26
C ALA A 9 -1.53 -17.27 35.89
N HIS A 10 -2.68 -17.82 35.51
CA HIS A 10 -2.99 -18.29 34.18
C HIS A 10 -2.86 -17.09 33.23
N ARG A 11 -1.69 -16.91 32.62
CA ARG A 11 -1.45 -15.90 31.59
C ARG A 11 -2.16 -16.38 30.31
N GLN A 12 -3.47 -16.16 30.28
CA GLN A 12 -4.26 -16.34 29.07
C GLN A 12 -3.76 -15.34 28.04
N ASP A 13 -2.98 -15.85 27.10
CA ASP A 13 -2.67 -15.24 25.81
C ASP A 13 -3.99 -14.91 25.11
N ARG A 14 -4.55 -13.73 25.38
CA ARG A 14 -5.67 -13.17 24.63
C ARG A 14 -5.15 -12.66 23.29
N ARG A 15 -4.74 -13.57 22.41
CA ARG A 15 -4.74 -13.28 20.97
C ARG A 15 -6.20 -13.09 20.55
N GLN A 16 -6.60 -11.84 20.41
CA GLN A 16 -7.86 -11.50 19.77
C GLN A 16 -7.84 -12.06 18.34
N PRO A 17 -8.88 -12.77 17.88
CA PRO A 17 -8.93 -13.26 16.51
C PRO A 17 -8.96 -12.05 15.56
N GLY A 18 -7.92 -11.93 14.74
CA GLY A 18 -7.74 -10.84 13.79
C GLY A 18 -8.95 -10.72 12.86
N ARG A 19 -9.69 -9.61 12.99
CA ARG A 19 -10.78 -9.25 12.08
C ARG A 19 -10.17 -9.06 10.70
N ARG A 20 -10.30 -10.06 9.81
CA ARG A 20 -9.87 -9.96 8.42
C ARG A 20 -10.66 -8.82 7.77
N THR A 21 -10.01 -7.68 7.53
CA THR A 21 -10.64 -6.56 6.83
C THR A 21 -10.98 -7.02 5.41
N VAL A 22 -12.27 -7.04 5.07
CA VAL A 22 -12.74 -7.42 3.74
C VAL A 22 -12.55 -6.25 2.79
N ILE A 23 -11.92 -6.50 1.64
CA ILE A 23 -11.76 -5.50 0.59
C ILE A 23 -13.11 -5.32 -0.14
N PRO A 24 -13.63 -4.09 -0.30
CA PRO A 24 -14.89 -3.85 -0.99
C PRO A 24 -14.86 -4.31 -2.44
N ARG A 25 -15.96 -4.89 -2.93
CA ARG A 25 -16.12 -5.20 -4.37
C ARG A 25 -16.56 -3.99 -5.20
N ALA A 26 -16.87 -2.87 -4.56
CA ALA A 26 -17.30 -1.65 -5.22
C ALA A 26 -16.15 -0.98 -6.00
N PRO A 27 -16.48 -0.18 -7.04
CA PRO A 27 -15.55 0.76 -7.64
C PRO A 27 -14.99 1.72 -6.60
N GLY A 28 -13.76 2.19 -6.81
CA GLY A 28 -13.18 3.14 -5.87
C GLY A 28 -11.82 3.71 -6.28
N THR A 29 -11.35 4.61 -5.43
CA THR A 29 -9.99 5.18 -5.46
C THR A 29 -9.21 4.66 -4.27
N TYR A 30 -7.91 4.45 -4.42
CA TYR A 30 -7.04 3.95 -3.37
C TYR A 30 -5.68 4.65 -3.35
N LEU A 31 -5.07 4.70 -2.15
CA LEU A 31 -3.65 4.92 -1.95
C LEU A 31 -3.02 3.62 -1.48
N LEU A 32 -2.10 3.05 -2.27
CA LEU A 32 -1.37 1.84 -1.91
C LEU A 32 -0.09 2.21 -1.18
N LEU A 33 0.12 1.69 0.03
CA LEU A 33 1.32 1.92 0.83
C LEU A 33 2.26 0.73 0.73
N VAL A 34 3.50 1.02 0.32
CA VAL A 34 4.57 0.02 0.18
C VAL A 34 5.86 0.55 0.80
N ALA A 35 6.62 -0.31 1.47
CA ALA A 35 7.91 0.03 2.05
C ALA A 35 9.04 -0.60 1.24
N LEU A 36 9.99 0.22 0.79
CA LEU A 36 11.20 -0.22 0.13
C LEU A 36 12.36 -0.16 1.13
N ALA A 37 12.97 -1.30 1.44
CA ALA A 37 13.99 -1.41 2.48
C ALA A 37 15.34 -0.80 2.05
N GLU A 38 15.69 -0.95 0.77
CA GLU A 38 16.96 -0.53 0.20
C GLU A 38 16.73 0.21 -1.12
N PRO A 39 17.59 1.18 -1.51
CA PRO A 39 17.46 1.84 -2.79
C PRO A 39 17.51 0.83 -3.96
N ALA A 40 16.74 1.11 -5.00
CA ALA A 40 16.65 0.25 -6.17
C ALA A 40 16.60 1.07 -7.45
N GLU A 41 17.18 0.53 -8.53
CA GLU A 41 16.98 1.03 -9.88
C GLU A 41 16.22 -0.01 -10.68
N LEU A 42 14.98 0.30 -11.07
CA LEU A 42 14.08 -0.67 -11.68
C LEU A 42 13.71 -0.28 -13.11
N PRO A 43 13.64 -1.25 -14.03
CA PRO A 43 13.02 -1.04 -15.33
C PRO A 43 11.50 -0.92 -15.15
N ILE A 44 10.94 0.23 -15.49
CA ILE A 44 9.51 0.51 -15.46
C ILE A 44 8.99 0.53 -16.90
N GLY A 45 8.12 -0.42 -17.23
CA GLY A 45 7.64 -0.60 -18.60
C GLY A 45 8.71 -1.14 -19.54
N ARG A 46 8.73 -0.70 -20.80
CA ARG A 46 9.68 -1.20 -21.83
C ARG A 46 10.97 -0.39 -21.96
N THR A 47 10.98 0.88 -21.54
CA THR A 47 12.05 1.81 -21.96
C THR A 47 12.59 2.73 -20.88
N ARG A 48 12.01 2.75 -19.67
CA ARG A 48 12.46 3.65 -18.61
C ARG A 48 13.10 2.89 -17.47
N ARG A 49 14.26 3.35 -17.02
CA ARG A 49 14.81 2.99 -15.71
C ARG A 49 14.50 4.13 -14.75
N MET A 50 14.06 3.79 -13.55
CA MET A 50 13.74 4.77 -12.50
C MET A 50 14.48 4.40 -11.23
N GLN A 51 14.98 5.41 -10.53
CA GLN A 51 15.66 5.26 -9.25
C GLN A 51 14.65 5.47 -8.12
N PHE A 52 14.78 4.63 -7.11
CA PHE A 52 13.95 4.64 -5.91
C PHE A 52 14.89 4.62 -4.71
N ASP A 53 14.79 5.62 -3.83
CA ASP A 53 15.47 5.59 -2.54
C ASP A 53 14.73 4.66 -1.58
N ALA A 54 15.43 4.17 -0.54
CA ALA A 54 14.76 3.50 0.57
C ALA A 54 13.72 4.42 1.24
N GLY A 55 12.60 3.84 1.63
CA GLY A 55 11.55 4.58 2.33
C GLY A 55 10.14 4.01 2.14
N LEU A 56 9.18 4.74 2.69
CA LEU A 56 7.77 4.50 2.54
C LEU A 56 7.24 5.24 1.31
N TYR A 57 6.55 4.50 0.46
CA TYR A 57 5.95 5.00 -0.76
C TYR A 57 4.43 4.89 -0.72
N CYS A 58 3.79 5.84 -1.37
CA CYS A 58 2.36 5.92 -1.59
C CYS A 58 2.07 6.00 -3.08
N TYR A 59 1.22 5.10 -3.58
CA TYR A 59 0.78 5.09 -4.97
C TYR A 59 -0.73 5.39 -5.07
N ALA A 60 -1.09 6.44 -5.79
CA ALA A 60 -2.49 6.77 -6.08
C ALA A 60 -2.99 5.98 -7.28
N GLY A 61 -4.14 5.32 -7.13
CA GLY A 61 -4.76 4.55 -8.20
C GLY A 61 -6.28 4.47 -8.10
N SER A 62 -6.90 4.00 -9.18
CA SER A 62 -8.34 3.77 -9.25
C SER A 62 -8.68 2.34 -9.69
N ALA A 63 -9.80 1.83 -9.16
CA ALA A 63 -10.31 0.50 -9.40
C ALA A 63 -11.76 0.58 -9.88
N LEU A 64 -11.98 1.23 -11.03
CA LEU A 64 -13.33 1.47 -11.59
C LEU A 64 -13.82 0.34 -12.52
N GLY A 65 -12.96 -0.64 -12.82
CA GLY A 65 -13.28 -1.77 -13.68
C GLY A 65 -14.01 -2.91 -12.94
N PRO A 66 -14.27 -4.03 -13.65
CA PRO A 66 -14.93 -5.20 -13.08
C PRO A 66 -14.25 -5.72 -11.81
N GLY A 67 -15.06 -5.99 -10.78
CA GLY A 67 -14.59 -6.49 -9.48
C GLY A 67 -14.01 -5.42 -8.54
N GLY A 68 -13.93 -4.16 -8.99
CA GLY A 68 -13.66 -3.00 -8.15
C GLY A 68 -12.36 -3.08 -7.35
N LEU A 69 -12.39 -2.47 -6.15
CA LEU A 69 -11.25 -2.46 -5.22
C LEU A 69 -10.79 -3.87 -4.86
N ALA A 70 -11.70 -4.82 -4.64
CA ALA A 70 -11.38 -6.20 -4.28
C ALA A 70 -10.54 -6.90 -5.35
N ALA A 71 -10.91 -6.78 -6.62
CA ALA A 71 -10.13 -7.36 -7.70
C ALA A 71 -8.75 -6.70 -7.82
N ARG A 72 -8.69 -5.36 -7.74
CA ARG A 72 -7.44 -4.62 -7.92
C ARG A 72 -6.46 -4.86 -6.78
N LEU A 73 -6.89 -4.65 -5.54
CA LEU A 73 -6.05 -4.81 -4.36
C LEU A 73 -5.77 -6.28 -4.04
N GLY A 74 -6.72 -7.18 -4.32
CA GLY A 74 -6.52 -8.62 -4.20
C GLY A 74 -5.41 -9.13 -5.13
N ARG A 75 -5.29 -8.56 -6.33
CA ARG A 75 -4.17 -8.86 -7.24
C ARG A 75 -2.83 -8.39 -6.69
N TYR A 76 -2.76 -7.19 -6.10
CA TYR A 76 -1.52 -6.72 -5.47
C TYR A 76 -1.12 -7.59 -4.28
N ALA A 77 -2.09 -7.99 -3.46
CA ALA A 77 -1.85 -8.87 -2.32
C ALA A 77 -1.43 -10.29 -2.73
N SER A 78 -1.92 -10.80 -3.87
CA SER A 78 -1.49 -12.12 -4.35
C SER A 78 -0.09 -12.11 -4.97
N GLY A 79 0.40 -10.96 -5.43
CA GLY A 79 1.68 -10.85 -6.15
C GLY A 79 1.68 -11.59 -7.50
N GLN A 80 0.51 -12.03 -7.98
CA GLN A 80 0.38 -12.84 -9.19
C GLN A 80 -0.10 -12.02 -10.39
N GLY A 81 0.30 -12.47 -11.57
CA GLY A 81 -0.13 -11.92 -12.86
C GLY A 81 0.97 -11.19 -13.60
N ARG A 82 0.65 -10.74 -14.81
CA ARG A 82 1.57 -9.97 -15.65
C ARG A 82 1.59 -8.53 -15.18
N HIS A 83 2.72 -7.84 -15.30
CA HIS A 83 2.81 -6.40 -15.05
C HIS A 83 1.89 -5.64 -16.02
N HIS A 84 0.86 -5.00 -15.49
CA HIS A 84 -0.17 -4.25 -16.21
C HIS A 84 -0.13 -2.76 -15.83
N TRP A 85 0.22 -2.45 -14.58
CA TRP A 85 0.37 -1.09 -14.05
C TRP A 85 1.81 -0.84 -13.64
N HIS A 86 2.25 0.42 -13.68
CA HIS A 86 3.62 0.79 -13.28
C HIS A 86 3.98 0.29 -11.88
N ILE A 87 3.03 0.33 -10.92
CA ILE A 87 3.24 -0.16 -9.55
C ILE A 87 3.56 -1.66 -9.48
N ASP A 88 3.16 -2.45 -10.48
CA ASP A 88 3.46 -3.88 -10.52
C ASP A 88 4.95 -4.18 -10.67
N TYR A 89 5.73 -3.24 -11.19
CA TYR A 89 7.19 -3.37 -11.31
C TYR A 89 7.89 -3.11 -9.97
N LEU A 90 7.30 -2.28 -9.10
CA LEU A 90 7.86 -1.96 -7.79
C LEU A 90 7.47 -2.98 -6.71
N LEU A 91 6.24 -3.49 -6.77
CA LEU A 91 5.70 -4.42 -5.76
C LEU A 91 6.59 -5.64 -5.44
N PRO A 92 7.26 -6.30 -6.40
CA PRO A 92 8.16 -7.42 -6.10
C PRO A 92 9.39 -7.05 -5.26
N HIS A 93 9.75 -5.76 -5.23
CA HIS A 93 10.93 -5.24 -4.54
C HIS A 93 10.56 -4.52 -3.23
N ALA A 94 9.27 -4.42 -2.91
CA ALA A 94 8.77 -3.66 -1.77
C ALA A 94 7.85 -4.51 -0.89
N THR A 95 7.83 -4.21 0.40
CA THR A 95 6.85 -4.81 1.32
C THR A 95 5.53 -4.08 1.18
N LEU A 96 4.48 -4.79 0.76
CA LEU A 96 3.12 -4.26 0.73
C LEU A 96 2.55 -4.18 2.15
N LEU A 97 2.13 -2.99 2.57
CA LEU A 97 1.57 -2.76 3.91
C LEU A 97 0.04 -2.80 3.88
N GLY A 98 -0.56 -2.11 2.91
CA GLY A 98 -2.00 -1.92 2.88
C GLY A 98 -2.44 -0.85 1.90
N ALA A 99 -3.71 -0.48 1.98
CA ALA A 99 -4.28 0.58 1.20
C ALA A 99 -5.29 1.41 2.00
N LEU A 100 -5.28 2.71 1.77
CA LEU A 100 -6.41 3.60 2.07
C LEU A 100 -7.38 3.53 0.89
N VAL A 101 -8.68 3.40 1.15
CA VAL A 101 -9.67 3.27 0.08
C VAL A 101 -10.89 4.16 0.30
N VAL A 102 -11.50 4.59 -0.80
CA VAL A 102 -12.86 5.12 -0.81
C VAL A 102 -13.67 4.42 -1.90
N GLU A 103 -14.91 4.06 -1.57
CA GLU A 103 -15.87 3.49 -2.52
C GLU A 103 -16.56 4.64 -3.25
N ASP A 104 -16.24 4.82 -4.52
CA ASP A 104 -16.74 5.91 -5.35
C ASP A 104 -16.61 5.51 -6.83
N THR A 105 -17.62 5.83 -7.63
CA THR A 105 -17.61 5.59 -9.08
C THR A 105 -16.86 6.69 -9.84
N ARG A 106 -16.63 7.85 -9.20
CA ARG A 106 -15.85 8.96 -9.76
C ARG A 106 -14.37 8.64 -9.76
N ARG A 107 -13.67 9.14 -10.78
CA ARG A 107 -12.21 9.06 -10.86
C ARG A 107 -11.59 10.16 -9.98
N LEU A 108 -11.24 9.81 -8.74
CA LEU A 108 -10.63 10.74 -7.78
C LEU A 108 -9.09 10.63 -7.70
N GLU A 109 -8.50 9.76 -8.50
CA GLU A 109 -7.07 9.43 -8.48
C GLU A 109 -6.16 10.66 -8.57
N CYS A 110 -6.38 11.58 -9.52
CA CYS A 110 -5.55 12.79 -9.64
C CYS A 110 -5.73 13.75 -8.45
N ARG A 111 -6.94 13.82 -7.87
CA ARG A 111 -7.20 14.63 -6.67
C ARG A 111 -6.43 14.06 -5.48
N TRP A 112 -6.43 12.74 -5.33
CA TRP A 112 -5.68 12.06 -4.28
C TRP A 112 -4.17 12.18 -4.51
N ALA A 113 -3.70 12.05 -5.75
CA ALA A 113 -2.30 12.28 -6.10
C ALA A 113 -1.84 13.70 -5.73
N GLY A 114 -2.66 14.73 -5.99
CA GLY A 114 -2.36 16.10 -5.56
C GLY A 114 -2.28 16.26 -4.05
N TRP A 115 -3.24 15.69 -3.30
CA TRP A 115 -3.21 15.72 -1.83
C TRP A 115 -1.94 15.07 -1.26
N VAL A 116 -1.47 13.99 -1.88
CA VAL A 116 -0.21 13.33 -1.49
C VAL A 116 1.00 14.15 -1.89
N ASP A 117 1.05 14.73 -3.10
CA ASP A 117 2.20 15.52 -3.58
C ASP A 117 2.50 16.70 -2.65
N ASP A 118 1.46 17.38 -2.13
CA ASP A 118 1.59 18.48 -1.16
C ASP A 118 2.25 18.08 0.16
N ARG A 119 2.29 16.78 0.47
CA ARG A 119 2.78 16.19 1.73
C ARG A 119 4.00 15.29 1.53
N ALA A 120 4.36 15.00 0.28
CA ALA A 120 5.40 14.05 -0.06
C ALA A 120 6.79 14.66 0.09
N GLN A 121 7.77 13.83 0.44
CA GLN A 121 9.18 14.23 0.39
C GLN A 121 9.70 14.26 -1.05
N ALA A 122 9.19 13.37 -1.90
CA ALA A 122 9.54 13.33 -3.32
C ALA A 122 8.42 12.71 -4.15
N CYS A 123 8.29 13.17 -5.40
CA CYS A 123 7.44 12.57 -6.43
C CYS A 123 8.33 11.81 -7.42
N VAL A 124 7.96 10.57 -7.75
CA VAL A 124 8.60 9.80 -8.82
C VAL A 124 7.99 10.25 -10.15
N ALA A 125 8.62 11.25 -10.78
CA ALA A 125 8.08 11.91 -11.95
C ALA A 125 7.84 10.93 -13.12
N GLY A 126 6.67 11.05 -13.76
CA GLY A 126 6.20 10.22 -14.87
C GLY A 126 5.70 8.83 -14.48
N PHE A 127 5.76 8.46 -13.19
CA PHE A 127 5.28 7.15 -12.75
C PHE A 127 3.76 7.14 -12.65
N GLY A 128 3.07 6.26 -13.40
CA GLY A 128 1.62 6.09 -13.25
C GLY A 128 0.75 7.23 -13.79
N SER A 129 1.32 8.27 -14.39
CA SER A 129 0.58 9.48 -14.85
C SER A 129 0.51 9.62 -16.38
N SER A 130 0.67 8.54 -17.15
CA SER A 130 0.74 8.61 -18.62
C SER A 130 -0.53 9.12 -19.30
N ASP A 131 -1.68 9.08 -18.63
CA ASP A 131 -2.98 9.50 -19.14
C ASP A 131 -3.52 10.78 -18.46
N CYS A 132 -2.68 11.50 -17.70
CA CYS A 132 -3.06 12.72 -17.00
C CYS A 132 -1.92 13.74 -16.95
N GLY A 133 -2.21 14.95 -16.48
CA GLY A 133 -1.22 16.03 -16.32
C GLY A 133 -0.42 15.98 -15.01
N CYS A 134 -0.59 14.95 -14.17
CA CYS A 134 0.09 14.87 -12.88
C CYS A 134 1.60 14.63 -13.06
N ARG A 135 2.41 15.22 -12.17
CA ARG A 135 3.87 14.98 -12.12
C ARG A 135 4.20 13.50 -12.04
N GLY A 136 3.44 12.76 -11.24
CA GLY A 136 3.50 11.32 -11.06
C GLY A 136 2.39 10.92 -10.08
N HIS A 137 2.12 9.62 -9.97
CA HIS A 137 1.17 9.05 -9.02
C HIS A 137 1.86 8.21 -7.93
N LEU A 138 3.19 8.14 -7.95
CA LEU A 138 3.99 7.49 -6.91
C LEU A 138 4.83 8.53 -6.17
N PHE A 139 4.77 8.47 -4.85
CA PHE A 139 5.38 9.45 -3.96
C PHE A 139 6.15 8.75 -2.85
N ARG A 140 7.33 9.26 -2.50
CA ARG A 140 8.03 8.90 -1.28
C ARG A 140 7.54 9.83 -0.17
N ILE A 141 6.94 9.26 0.86
CA ILE A 141 6.22 10.00 1.90
C ILE A 141 6.94 9.98 3.26
N GLY A 142 8.05 9.25 3.38
CA GLY A 142 8.83 9.19 4.62
C GLY A 142 9.51 7.85 4.80
N LEU A 143 9.66 7.44 6.05
CA LEU A 143 10.13 6.12 6.50
C LEU A 143 8.94 5.26 6.95
N ALA A 144 9.16 3.96 7.14
CA ALA A 144 8.09 3.03 7.54
C ALA A 144 7.36 3.45 8.84
N GLN A 145 8.09 4.07 9.77
CA GLN A 145 7.55 4.59 11.04
C GLN A 145 6.55 5.75 10.87
N ASP A 146 6.59 6.46 9.74
CA ASP A 146 5.71 7.60 9.46
C ASP A 146 4.32 7.17 8.95
N SER A 147 4.14 5.87 8.68
CA SER A 147 2.91 5.32 8.10
C SER A 147 1.65 5.67 8.91
N ASN A 148 1.70 5.60 10.24
CA ASN A 148 0.52 5.85 11.07
C ASN A 148 -0.01 7.28 10.96
N LEU A 149 0.89 8.28 10.95
CA LEU A 149 0.49 9.68 10.84
C LEU A 149 -0.09 9.98 9.45
N PHE A 150 0.53 9.43 8.41
CA PHE A 150 0.04 9.54 7.04
C PHE A 150 -1.35 8.90 6.89
N ILE A 151 -1.54 7.69 7.41
CA ILE A 151 -2.82 6.97 7.41
C ILE A 151 -3.88 7.80 8.11
N ALA A 152 -3.63 8.25 9.33
CA ALA A 152 -4.58 9.05 10.10
C ALA A 152 -4.99 10.35 9.37
N SER A 153 -4.03 11.03 8.74
CA SER A 153 -4.30 12.25 7.97
C SER A 153 -5.17 11.97 6.75
N ALA A 154 -4.93 10.86 6.05
CA ALA A 154 -5.72 10.48 4.89
C ALA A 154 -7.13 10.00 5.26
N GLU A 155 -7.30 9.29 6.38
CA GLU A 155 -8.62 8.90 6.88
C GLU A 155 -9.47 10.14 7.21
N LEU A 156 -8.84 11.19 7.76
CA LEU A 156 -9.51 12.45 8.07
C LEU A 156 -9.81 13.28 6.81
N ASP A 157 -8.78 13.61 6.02
CA ASP A 157 -8.89 14.59 4.92
C ASP A 157 -9.58 14.00 3.68
N LEU A 158 -9.40 12.71 3.42
CA LEU A 158 -9.92 12.02 2.23
C LEU A 158 -11.15 11.16 2.53
N HIS A 159 -11.56 11.07 3.80
CA HIS A 159 -12.58 10.14 4.28
C HIS A 159 -12.29 8.70 3.85
N ALA A 160 -11.01 8.37 3.77
CA ALA A 160 -10.56 7.05 3.37
C ALA A 160 -10.66 6.07 4.55
N ARG A 161 -10.65 4.78 4.23
CA ARG A 161 -10.58 3.70 5.22
C ARG A 161 -9.34 2.86 4.99
N TRP A 162 -8.57 2.60 6.06
CA TRP A 162 -7.44 1.69 5.99
C TRP A 162 -7.86 0.22 5.79
N ILE A 163 -7.10 -0.49 4.95
CA ILE A 163 -7.16 -1.92 4.72
C ILE A 163 -5.74 -2.48 4.78
N SER A 164 -5.47 -3.37 5.74
CA SER A 164 -4.21 -4.11 5.77
C SER A 164 -4.16 -5.13 4.62
N LEU A 165 -3.05 -5.14 3.89
CA LEU A 165 -2.78 -6.06 2.77
C LEU A 165 -1.46 -6.77 3.01
N GLU A 166 -1.33 -7.45 4.15
CA GLU A 166 -0.15 -8.27 4.43
C GLU A 166 0.03 -9.31 3.32
N GLN A 167 1.17 -9.24 2.62
CA GLN A 167 1.60 -10.34 1.78
C GLN A 167 1.95 -11.52 2.68
N LYS A 168 1.44 -12.71 2.33
CA LYS A 168 1.87 -13.94 3.00
C LYS A 168 3.40 -14.04 2.89
N PRO A 169 4.14 -14.25 3.98
CA PRO A 169 5.56 -14.53 3.90
C PRO A 169 5.72 -15.85 3.12
N GLY A 170 6.17 -15.77 1.87
CA GLY A 170 6.25 -16.96 1.01
C GLY A 170 6.33 -16.72 -0.50
N SER A 171 6.64 -15.52 -0.98
CA SER A 171 7.01 -15.31 -2.38
C SER A 171 8.18 -14.35 -2.51
N VAL A 172 9.23 -14.63 -1.74
CA VAL A 172 10.59 -14.31 -2.22
C VAL A 172 10.82 -15.27 -3.37
N VAL A 173 10.53 -14.83 -4.58
CA VAL A 173 11.05 -15.51 -5.77
C VAL A 173 12.52 -15.18 -5.77
N ASN A 174 13.33 -16.03 -5.14
CA ASN A 174 14.75 -16.10 -5.46
C ASN A 174 14.82 -16.38 -6.97
N ARG A 175 15.12 -15.34 -7.74
CA ARG A 175 15.67 -15.48 -9.08
C ARG A 175 16.97 -14.71 -9.11
N CYS A 176 17.96 -15.29 -8.43
CA CYS A 176 19.33 -15.18 -8.86
C CYS A 176 19.59 -16.35 -9.83
N GLU A 177 20.26 -15.99 -10.93
CA GLU A 177 20.82 -16.82 -12.01
C GLU A 177 19.85 -17.32 -13.10
#